data_AF-A0A5Q0BDM3-F1
#
_entry.id   AF-A0A5Q0BDM3-F1
#
_cell.length_a   1.000
_cell.length_b   1.000
_cell.length_c   1.000
_cell.angle_alpha   90.00
_cell.angle_beta   90.00
_cell.angle_gamma   90.00
#
_symmetry.space_group_name_H-M   'P 1'
#
loop_
_entity.id
_entity.type
_entity.pdbx_description
1 polymer ?
#
loop_
_entity_poly.entity_id
_entity_poly.type
_entity_poly.pdbx_seq_one_letter_code
_entity_poly.pdbx_strand_id
1 'polypeptide(L)'
;MNITLASSIRPGAVALMALMAATRFHHVGSAFSLPDASLAVFFLAGLWLGGRYLFIALLLEAGLIDYLAITHNGVSDFCISQAYVFLIPTYAAMWIGGQWCAKFPVLSAASAMQQFAALVMAASIAFLISNGSFYLLSGRYTDLSWGRYFAQAAEYYPSYVGYTLCYTVAIFSIVKLFMALPDMRNKYAAIDKRG
;
A
#
# COMPACT_ATOMS: atom_id res chain seq x y z
N MET A 1 13.83 28.93 16.71
CA MET A 1 13.65 28.02 15.56
C MET A 1 12.16 27.72 15.47
N ASN A 2 11.43 28.52 14.68
CA ASN A 2 9.98 28.41 14.57
C ASN A 2 9.62 27.14 13.80
N ILE A 3 9.13 26.13 14.51
CA ILE A 3 8.47 24.99 13.89
C ILE A 3 7.07 25.48 13.50
N THR A 4 6.95 26.05 12.31
CA THR A 4 5.65 26.26 11.65
C THR A 4 5.09 24.89 11.30
N LEU A 5 4.47 24.25 12.29
CA LEU A 5 3.71 22.99 12.21
C LEU A 5 2.37 23.16 11.47
N ALA A 6 2.27 24.14 10.57
CA ALA A 6 1.22 24.15 9.57
C ALA A 6 1.59 23.13 8.50
N SER A 7 1.52 21.83 8.85
CA SER A 7 1.42 20.79 7.84
C SER A 7 0.17 21.13 7.03
N SER A 8 0.33 21.56 5.78
CA SER A 8 -0.80 21.62 4.87
C SER A 8 -1.39 20.20 4.85
N ILE A 9 -2.59 20.05 5.42
CA ILE A 9 -3.27 18.77 5.41
C ILE A 9 -3.49 18.43 3.94
N ARG A 10 -2.75 17.45 3.44
CA ARG A 10 -2.92 16.95 2.07
C ARG A 10 -4.12 16.02 2.11
N PRO A 11 -5.31 16.38 1.57
CA PRO A 11 -6.51 15.57 1.74
C PRO A 11 -6.35 14.16 1.17
N GLY A 12 -5.55 14.02 0.12
CA GLY A 12 -5.20 12.71 -0.45
C GLY A 12 -4.39 11.82 0.51
N ALA A 13 -3.51 12.39 1.34
CA ALA A 13 -2.79 11.61 2.37
C ALA A 13 -3.78 11.09 3.41
N VAL A 14 -4.65 11.96 3.92
CA VAL A 14 -5.68 11.59 4.91
C VAL A 14 -6.62 10.52 4.36
N ALA A 15 -7.04 10.64 3.10
CA ALA A 15 -7.90 9.65 2.47
C ALA A 15 -7.22 8.27 2.34
N LEU A 16 -5.94 8.23 1.98
CA LEU A 16 -5.16 7.00 1.88
C LEU A 16 -4.91 6.35 3.25
N MET A 17 -4.59 7.16 4.28
CA MET A 17 -4.46 6.71 5.66
C MET A 17 -5.79 6.10 6.16
N ALA A 18 -6.90 6.82 5.98
CA ALA A 18 -8.23 6.33 6.35
C ALA A 18 -8.61 5.02 5.63
N LEU A 19 -8.27 4.89 4.35
CA LEU A 19 -8.48 3.65 3.59
C LEU A 19 -7.65 2.49 4.18
N MET A 20 -6.38 2.73 4.51
CA MET A 20 -5.53 1.72 5.12
C MET A 20 -6.09 1.29 6.47
N ALA A 21 -6.47 2.23 7.34
CA ALA A 21 -7.13 1.93 8.60
C ALA A 21 -8.38 1.07 8.37
N ALA A 22 -9.29 1.48 7.49
CA ALA A 22 -10.56 0.78 7.24
C ALA A 22 -10.41 -0.66 6.72
N THR A 23 -9.30 -1.00 6.06
CA THR A 23 -9.11 -2.30 5.38
C THR A 23 -8.05 -3.19 6.04
N ARG A 24 -7.13 -2.61 6.81
CA ARG A 24 -6.08 -3.37 7.51
C ARG A 24 -6.57 -3.94 8.85
N PHE A 25 -7.64 -3.40 9.42
CA PHE A 25 -8.33 -4.02 10.57
C PHE A 25 -8.95 -5.36 10.16
N HIS A 26 -8.25 -6.45 10.48
CA HIS A 26 -8.79 -7.81 10.30
C HIS A 26 -9.74 -8.14 11.45
N HIS A 27 -11.05 -8.09 11.21
CA HIS A 27 -12.00 -8.75 12.11
C HIS A 27 -12.17 -10.20 11.67
N VAL A 28 -11.49 -11.12 12.37
CA VAL A 28 -11.78 -12.56 12.23
C VAL A 28 -13.25 -12.77 12.62
N GLY A 29 -14.11 -13.06 11.63
CA GLY A 29 -15.51 -13.43 11.86
C GLY A 29 -16.60 -12.46 11.36
N SER A 30 -16.29 -11.40 10.60
CA SER A 30 -17.34 -10.62 9.92
C SER A 30 -17.49 -11.05 8.47
N ALA A 31 -18.73 -11.22 7.99
CA ALA A 31 -19.04 -11.57 6.60
C ALA A 31 -18.68 -10.46 5.57
N PHE A 32 -18.06 -9.36 6.03
CA PHE A 32 -17.81 -8.13 5.27
C PHE A 32 -16.40 -7.53 5.50
N SER A 33 -15.39 -8.34 5.82
CA SER A 33 -14.01 -7.81 5.87
C SER A 33 -13.48 -7.57 4.45
N LEU A 34 -13.26 -6.31 4.10
CA LEU A 34 -12.59 -5.94 2.86
C LEU A 34 -11.12 -6.41 2.88
N PRO A 35 -10.54 -6.79 1.73
CA PRO A 35 -9.12 -7.11 1.67
C PRO A 35 -8.24 -5.90 2.04
N ASP A 36 -7.07 -6.16 2.63
CA ASP A 36 -6.11 -5.13 3.03
C ASP A 36 -5.64 -4.30 1.82
N ALA A 37 -5.85 -2.97 1.86
CA ALA A 37 -5.45 -2.05 0.81
C ALA A 37 -4.04 -1.46 0.99
N SER A 38 -3.28 -1.87 2.02
CA SER A 38 -2.00 -1.24 2.41
C SER A 38 -1.01 -1.13 1.26
N LEU A 39 -0.80 -2.20 0.47
CA LEU A 39 0.15 -2.16 -0.66
C LEU A 39 -0.27 -1.15 -1.74
N ALA A 40 -1.57 -1.07 -2.04
CA ALA A 40 -2.12 -0.09 -2.96
C ALA A 40 -1.95 1.33 -2.40
N VAL A 41 -2.16 1.53 -1.10
CA VAL A 41 -1.93 2.80 -0.40
C VAL A 41 -0.49 3.26 -0.54
N PHE A 42 0.50 2.40 -0.26
CA PHE A 42 1.91 2.76 -0.40
C PHE A 42 2.30 3.07 -1.86
N PHE A 43 1.76 2.32 -2.83
CA PHE A 43 2.00 2.60 -4.25
C PHE A 43 1.42 3.95 -4.69
N LEU A 44 0.15 4.21 -4.37
CA LEU A 44 -0.55 5.44 -4.74
C LEU A 44 0.01 6.67 -4.01
N ALA A 45 0.39 6.52 -2.74
CA ALA A 45 1.07 7.58 -2.00
C ALA A 45 2.43 7.91 -2.62
N GLY A 46 3.22 6.90 -3.02
CA GLY A 46 4.47 7.10 -3.76
C GLY A 46 4.23 7.76 -5.12
N LEU A 47 3.15 7.41 -5.80
CA LEU A 47 2.77 7.97 -7.12
C LEU A 47 2.34 9.44 -7.06
N TRP A 48 1.51 9.83 -6.08
CA TRP A 48 0.87 11.15 -6.08
C TRP A 48 1.41 12.13 -5.04
N LEU A 49 1.93 11.64 -3.92
CA LEU A 49 2.22 12.49 -2.76
C LEU A 49 3.72 12.57 -2.48
N GLY A 50 4.42 11.43 -2.59
CA GLY A 50 5.84 11.31 -2.31
C GLY A 50 6.21 11.75 -0.88
N GLY A 51 7.50 12.00 -0.67
CA GLY A 51 8.04 12.50 0.60
C GLY A 51 8.31 11.42 1.66
N ARG A 52 9.53 11.42 2.21
CA ARG A 52 9.98 10.43 3.20
C ARG A 52 9.14 10.41 4.49
N TYR A 53 8.62 11.55 4.92
CA TYR A 53 7.85 11.65 6.16
C TYR A 53 6.48 10.99 6.05
N LEU A 54 5.83 11.05 4.88
CA LEU A 54 4.58 10.35 4.64
C LEU A 54 4.79 8.84 4.60
N PHE A 55 5.88 8.37 3.97
CA PHE A 55 6.25 6.96 3.99
C PHE A 55 6.43 6.44 5.43
N ILE A 56 7.17 7.18 6.27
CA ILE A 56 7.34 6.83 7.69
C ILE A 56 6.01 6.86 8.44
N ALA A 57 5.17 7.87 8.19
CA ALA A 57 3.86 7.96 8.83
C ALA A 57 2.96 6.77 8.50
N LEU A 58 2.92 6.33 7.24
CA LEU A 58 2.16 5.14 6.82
C LEU A 58 2.73 3.85 7.45
N LEU A 59 4.05 3.73 7.59
CA LEU A 59 4.67 2.60 8.29
C LEU A 59 4.24 2.55 9.77
N LEU A 60 4.27 3.70 10.44
CA LEU A 60 3.86 3.82 11.84
C LEU A 60 2.36 3.54 12.00
N GLU A 61 1.53 4.01 11.07
CA GLU A 61 0.10 3.73 11.04
C GLU A 61 -0.16 2.23 10.86
N ALA A 62 0.52 1.56 9.93
CA ALA A 62 0.38 0.11 9.73
C ALA A 62 0.71 -0.68 11.01
N GLY A 63 1.83 -0.33 11.67
CA GLY A 63 2.22 -0.95 12.93
C GLY A 63 1.25 -0.64 14.08
N LEU A 64 0.72 0.58 14.14
CA LEU A 64 -0.28 0.97 15.14
C LEU A 64 -1.60 0.20 14.95
N ILE A 65 -2.07 0.06 13.70
CA ILE A 65 -3.28 -0.71 13.39
C ILE A 65 -3.09 -2.17 13.82
N ASP A 66 -1.96 -2.78 13.48
CA ASP A 66 -1.65 -4.16 13.84
C ASP A 66 -1.58 -4.35 15.36
N TYR A 67 -0.95 -3.41 16.07
CA TYR A 67 -0.90 -3.40 17.54
C TYR A 67 -2.30 -3.34 18.15
N LEU A 68 -3.13 -2.38 17.74
CA LEU A 68 -4.48 -2.21 18.26
C LEU A 68 -5.37 -3.42 17.96
N ALA A 69 -5.23 -4.00 16.76
CA ALA A 69 -5.97 -5.20 16.36
C ALA A 69 -5.65 -6.39 17.29
N ILE A 70 -4.38 -6.56 17.65
CA ILE A 70 -3.94 -7.64 18.55
C ILE A 70 -4.38 -7.36 20.00
N THR A 71 -4.11 -6.16 20.53
CA THR A 71 -4.31 -5.86 21.95
C THR A 71 -5.76 -5.60 22.35
N HIS A 72 -6.56 -5.03 21.45
CA HIS A 72 -7.94 -4.63 21.76
C HIS A 72 -9.00 -5.46 21.04
N ASN A 73 -8.68 -6.06 19.88
CA ASN A 73 -9.66 -6.76 19.06
C ASN A 73 -9.45 -8.28 19.01
N GLY A 74 -8.48 -8.81 19.77
CA GLY A 74 -8.26 -10.26 19.90
C GLY A 74 -7.74 -10.94 18.64
N VAL A 75 -7.15 -10.18 17.70
CA VAL A 75 -6.53 -10.73 16.50
C VAL A 75 -5.27 -11.52 16.90
N SER A 76 -5.06 -12.68 16.28
CA SER A 76 -3.88 -13.50 16.53
C SER A 76 -2.60 -12.74 16.17
N ASP A 77 -1.59 -12.83 17.04
CA ASP A 77 -0.23 -12.35 16.81
C ASP A 77 0.58 -13.25 15.86
N PHE A 78 -0.07 -14.16 15.11
CA PHE A 78 0.59 -15.13 14.23
C PHE A 78 1.59 -14.48 13.26
N CYS A 79 1.23 -13.31 12.72
CA CYS A 79 2.04 -12.56 11.77
C CYS A 79 3.17 -11.74 12.43
N ILE A 80 3.17 -11.61 13.77
CA ILE A 80 4.21 -10.91 14.51
C ILE A 80 5.34 -11.89 14.80
N SER A 81 6.50 -11.59 14.21
CA SER A 81 7.73 -12.38 14.33
C SER A 81 8.94 -11.52 13.92
N GLN A 82 10.15 -12.08 13.91
CA GLN A 82 11.33 -11.40 13.39
C GLN A 82 11.16 -10.97 11.92
N ALA A 83 10.37 -11.71 11.14
CA ALA A 83 10.06 -11.36 9.76
C ALA A 83 9.28 -10.05 9.61
N TYR A 84 8.61 -9.56 10.66
CA TYR A 84 7.75 -8.37 10.58
C TYR A 84 8.53 -7.11 10.15
N VAL A 85 9.82 -7.01 10.49
CA VAL A 85 10.68 -5.90 10.04
C VAL A 85 10.81 -5.80 8.51
N PHE A 86 10.61 -6.91 7.80
CA PHE A 86 10.66 -6.97 6.34
C PHE A 86 9.44 -6.31 5.68
N LEU A 87 8.41 -5.94 6.44
CA LEU A 87 7.36 -5.07 5.91
C LEU A 87 7.90 -3.72 5.44
N ILE A 88 8.99 -3.22 6.05
CA ILE A 88 9.63 -1.96 5.62
C ILE A 88 10.09 -2.06 4.15
N PRO A 89 10.96 -3.02 3.75
CA PRO A 89 11.33 -3.18 2.34
C PRO A 89 10.17 -3.61 1.44
N THR A 90 9.18 -4.37 1.94
CA THR A 90 7.96 -4.70 1.20
C THR A 90 7.19 -3.44 0.78
N TYR A 91 6.92 -2.52 1.71
CA TYR A 91 6.24 -1.27 1.41
C TYR A 91 7.13 -0.29 0.64
N ALA A 92 8.44 -0.33 0.84
CA ALA A 92 9.38 0.45 0.05
C ALA A 92 9.34 0.07 -1.44
N ALA A 93 9.21 -1.22 -1.76
CA ALA A 93 9.06 -1.69 -3.15
C ALA A 93 7.83 -1.07 -3.82
N MET A 94 6.67 -1.08 -3.14
CA MET A 94 5.44 -0.45 -3.64
C MET A 94 5.62 1.06 -3.82
N TRP A 95 6.18 1.73 -2.81
CA TRP A 95 6.41 3.17 -2.82
C TRP A 95 7.33 3.62 -3.96
N ILE A 96 8.44 2.90 -4.19
CA ILE A 96 9.39 3.17 -5.27
C ILE A 96 8.74 2.92 -6.62
N GLY A 97 7.93 1.86 -6.76
CA GLY A 97 7.14 1.59 -7.97
C GLY A 97 6.21 2.77 -8.30
N GLY A 98 5.49 3.29 -7.30
CA GLY A 98 4.66 4.48 -7.44
C GLY A 98 5.46 5.72 -7.87
N GLN A 99 6.57 6.02 -7.19
CA GLN A 99 7.43 7.16 -7.56
C GLN A 99 8.02 7.04 -8.96
N TRP A 100 8.33 5.83 -9.42
CA TRP A 100 8.79 5.62 -10.79
C TRP A 100 7.67 5.96 -11.79
N CYS A 101 6.44 5.53 -11.51
CA CYS A 101 5.26 5.84 -12.31
C CYS A 101 4.95 7.35 -12.38
N ALA A 102 5.31 8.13 -11.35
CA ALA A 102 5.14 9.58 -11.32
C ALA A 102 5.93 10.33 -12.40
N LYS A 103 6.95 9.68 -13.00
CA LYS A 103 7.75 10.23 -14.11
C LYS A 103 7.00 10.29 -15.45
N PHE A 104 5.81 9.68 -15.54
CA PHE A 104 4.98 9.67 -16.75
C PHE A 104 3.71 10.53 -16.55
N PRO A 105 3.79 11.86 -16.73
CA PRO A 105 2.68 12.76 -16.44
C PRO A 105 1.56 12.70 -17.48
N VAL A 106 1.87 12.33 -18.72
CA VAL A 106 0.91 12.23 -19.82
C VAL A 106 0.34 10.83 -19.88
N LEU A 107 -0.99 10.71 -19.76
CA LEU A 107 -1.69 9.44 -19.85
C LEU A 107 -1.88 9.05 -21.33
N SER A 108 -0.92 8.29 -21.87
CA SER A 108 -1.02 7.55 -23.13
C SER A 108 -1.21 6.06 -22.87
N ALA A 109 -1.68 5.30 -23.86
CA ALA A 109 -1.79 3.84 -23.76
C ALA A 109 -0.46 3.18 -23.37
N ALA A 110 0.66 3.65 -23.93
CA ALA A 110 2.00 3.18 -23.60
C ALA A 110 2.38 3.48 -22.13
N SER A 111 2.14 4.70 -21.66
CA SER A 111 2.42 5.05 -20.26
C SER A 111 1.54 4.27 -19.27
N ALA A 112 0.28 4.01 -19.61
CA ALA A 112 -0.63 3.22 -18.78
C ALA A 112 -0.14 1.77 -18.68
N MET A 113 0.31 1.18 -19.79
CA MET A 113 0.89 -0.15 -19.81
C MET A 113 2.19 -0.23 -18.99
N GLN A 114 3.06 0.80 -19.08
CA GLN A 114 4.27 0.89 -18.27
C GLN A 114 3.95 1.01 -16.77
N GLN A 115 2.98 1.85 -16.39
CA GLN A 115 2.55 2.02 -15.01
C GLN A 115 1.94 0.74 -14.44
N PHE A 116 1.14 0.03 -15.25
CA PHE A 116 0.57 -1.26 -14.86
C PHE A 116 1.65 -2.32 -14.69
N ALA A 117 2.62 -2.40 -15.61
CA ALA A 117 3.75 -3.33 -15.48
C ALA A 117 4.58 -3.05 -14.23
N ALA A 118 4.86 -1.78 -13.92
CA ALA A 118 5.57 -1.39 -12.70
C ALA A 118 4.80 -1.74 -11.43
N LEU A 119 3.46 -1.59 -11.45
CA LEU A 119 2.61 -2.02 -10.34
C LEU A 119 2.69 -3.54 -10.12
N VAL A 120 2.56 -4.34 -11.19
CA VAL A 120 2.69 -5.80 -11.10
C VAL A 120 4.06 -6.18 -10.55
N MET A 121 5.14 -5.62 -11.10
CA MET A 121 6.50 -5.91 -10.62
C MET A 121 6.71 -5.52 -9.16
N ALA A 122 6.25 -4.33 -8.75
CA ALA A 122 6.36 -3.88 -7.38
C ALA A 122 5.60 -4.80 -6.42
N ALA A 123 4.37 -5.21 -6.79
CA ALA A 123 3.57 -6.15 -6.01
C ALA A 123 4.22 -7.54 -5.91
N SER A 124 4.81 -8.04 -7.00
CA SER A 124 5.53 -9.32 -7.00
C SER A 124 6.79 -9.26 -6.13
N ILE A 125 7.56 -8.18 -6.20
CA ILE A 125 8.75 -7.97 -5.34
C ILE A 125 8.33 -7.88 -3.87
N ALA A 126 7.29 -7.10 -3.58
CA ALA A 126 6.71 -6.97 -2.25
C ALA A 126 6.26 -8.34 -1.70
N PHE A 127 5.61 -9.16 -2.54
CA PHE A 127 5.21 -10.52 -2.17
C PHE A 127 6.42 -11.38 -1.83
N LEU A 128 7.45 -11.42 -2.68
CA LEU A 128 8.63 -12.25 -2.46
C LEU A 128 9.37 -11.85 -1.17
N ILE A 129 9.49 -10.54 -0.89
CA ILE A 129 10.09 -10.05 0.35
C ILE A 129 9.24 -10.46 1.54
N SER A 130 7.93 -10.22 1.52
CA SER A 130 7.05 -10.49 2.65
C SER A 130 6.88 -11.98 2.91
N ASN A 131 6.49 -12.75 1.89
CA ASN A 131 6.23 -14.18 1.98
C ASN A 131 7.53 -14.97 2.23
N GLY A 132 8.62 -14.61 1.52
CA GLY A 132 9.92 -15.25 1.70
C GLY A 132 10.52 -15.00 3.08
N SER A 133 10.51 -13.76 3.56
CA SER A 133 11.00 -13.46 4.92
C SER A 133 10.15 -14.13 5.98
N PHE A 134 8.82 -14.15 5.84
CA PHE A 134 7.95 -14.87 6.77
C PHE A 134 8.22 -16.36 6.77
N TYR A 135 8.35 -16.99 5.60
CA TYR A 135 8.66 -18.41 5.50
C TYR A 135 9.99 -18.77 6.18
N LEU A 136 11.03 -17.95 5.97
CA LEU A 136 12.38 -18.23 6.45
C LEU A 136 12.63 -17.82 7.90
N LEU A 137 12.03 -16.71 8.36
CA LEU A 137 12.42 -16.02 9.60
C LEU A 137 11.32 -15.94 10.66
N SER A 138 10.09 -16.39 10.36
CA SER A 138 8.98 -16.27 11.33
C SER A 138 9.06 -17.27 12.49
N GLY A 139 9.81 -18.36 12.33
CA GLY A 139 9.81 -19.50 13.25
C GLY A 139 8.53 -20.34 13.20
N ARG A 140 7.60 -20.08 12.26
CA ARG A 140 6.34 -20.82 12.11
C ARG A 140 6.46 -22.12 11.32
N TYR A 141 7.57 -22.30 10.60
CA TYR A 141 7.84 -23.47 9.78
C TYR A 141 9.08 -24.19 10.32
N THR A 142 8.91 -25.47 10.68
CA THR A 142 9.99 -26.31 11.23
C THR A 142 10.78 -27.05 10.14
N ASP A 143 10.17 -27.28 8.98
CA ASP A 143 10.79 -27.94 7.83
C ASP A 143 10.74 -27.02 6.61
N LEU A 144 11.88 -26.37 6.34
CA LEU A 144 12.08 -25.42 5.26
C LEU A 144 12.48 -26.16 3.99
N SER A 145 11.54 -26.30 3.06
CA SER A 145 11.80 -26.85 1.72
C SER A 145 11.32 -25.92 0.61
N TRP A 146 11.97 -25.99 -0.55
CA TRP A 146 11.57 -25.22 -1.73
C TRP A 146 10.18 -25.62 -2.24
N GLY A 147 9.85 -26.92 -2.19
CA GLY A 147 8.53 -27.42 -2.63
C GLY A 147 7.39 -26.82 -1.81
N ARG A 148 7.52 -26.78 -0.48
CA ARG A 148 6.53 -26.16 0.40
C ARG A 148 6.46 -24.64 0.22
N TYR A 149 7.60 -23.98 0.00
CA TYR A 149 7.62 -22.55 -0.30
C TYR A 149 6.82 -22.25 -1.56
N PHE A 150 7.07 -22.96 -2.67
CA PHE A 150 6.35 -22.74 -3.92
C PHE A 150 4.87 -23.07 -3.83
N ALA A 151 4.49 -24.11 -3.09
CA ALA A 151 3.07 -24.43 -2.86
C ALA A 151 2.34 -23.29 -2.14
N GLN A 152 2.91 -22.79 -1.04
CA GLN A 152 2.34 -21.64 -0.32
C GLN A 152 2.39 -20.35 -1.13
N ALA A 153 3.48 -20.13 -1.88
CA ALA A 153 3.59 -18.99 -2.76
C ALA A 153 2.47 -19.00 -3.80
N ALA A 154 2.18 -20.15 -4.41
CA ALA A 154 1.09 -20.31 -5.37
C ALA A 154 -0.30 -20.09 -4.74
N GLU A 155 -0.48 -20.46 -3.48
CA GLU A 155 -1.72 -20.24 -2.73
C GLU A 155 -1.97 -18.76 -2.43
N TYR A 156 -0.95 -18.04 -1.94
CA TYR A 156 -1.11 -16.65 -1.47
C TYR A 156 -0.89 -15.58 -2.55
N TYR A 157 -0.09 -15.87 -3.58
CA TYR A 157 0.27 -14.88 -4.60
C TYR A 157 -0.94 -14.28 -5.35
N PRO A 158 -1.93 -15.08 -5.82
CA PRO A 158 -3.03 -14.55 -6.61
C PRO A 158 -3.88 -13.53 -5.86
N SER A 159 -4.20 -13.79 -4.60
CA SER A 159 -4.98 -12.86 -3.77
C SER A 159 -4.16 -11.64 -3.37
N TYR A 160 -2.91 -11.84 -2.95
CA TYR A 160 -2.01 -10.77 -2.53
C TYR A 160 -1.78 -9.74 -3.65
N VAL A 161 -1.43 -10.20 -4.85
CA VAL A 161 -1.24 -9.31 -6.01
C VAL A 161 -2.59 -8.84 -6.54
N GLY A 162 -3.56 -9.74 -6.68
CA GLY A 162 -4.88 -9.42 -7.24
C GLY A 162 -5.60 -8.28 -6.52
N TYR A 163 -5.72 -8.33 -5.19
CA TYR A 163 -6.34 -7.24 -4.43
C TYR A 163 -5.58 -5.93 -4.55
N THR A 164 -4.24 -5.99 -4.52
CA THR A 164 -3.38 -4.81 -4.73
C THR A 164 -3.64 -4.15 -6.08
N LEU A 165 -3.73 -4.95 -7.16
CA LEU A 165 -4.05 -4.47 -8.49
C LEU A 165 -5.45 -3.87 -8.54
N CYS A 166 -6.46 -4.55 -7.99
CA CYS A 166 -7.84 -4.09 -7.98
C CYS A 166 -7.97 -2.72 -7.30
N TYR A 167 -7.46 -2.57 -6.07
CA TYR A 167 -7.51 -1.28 -5.36
C TYR A 167 -6.78 -0.19 -6.13
N THR A 168 -5.55 -0.46 -6.58
CA THR A 168 -4.73 0.55 -7.26
C THR A 168 -5.39 1.03 -8.56
N VAL A 169 -5.84 0.10 -9.41
CA VAL A 169 -6.47 0.42 -10.70
C VAL A 169 -7.81 1.13 -10.50
N ALA A 170 -8.63 0.67 -9.55
CA ALA A 170 -9.91 1.31 -9.26
C ALA A 170 -9.71 2.76 -8.80
N ILE A 171 -8.87 2.98 -7.78
CA ILE A 171 -8.62 4.31 -7.22
C ILE A 171 -7.96 5.22 -8.26
N PHE A 172 -6.96 4.71 -9.00
CA PHE A 172 -6.31 5.46 -10.07
C PHE A 172 -7.31 5.90 -11.15
N SER A 173 -8.17 4.99 -11.60
CA SER A 173 -9.16 5.26 -12.65
C SER A 173 -10.18 6.30 -12.17
N ILE A 174 -10.66 6.17 -10.93
CA ILE A 174 -11.59 7.12 -10.31
C ILE A 174 -10.96 8.52 -10.24
N VAL A 175 -9.73 8.63 -9.74
CA VAL A 175 -9.02 9.92 -9.65
C VAL A 175 -8.81 10.53 -11.03
N LYS A 176 -8.37 9.76 -12.03
CA LYS A 176 -8.19 10.26 -13.40
C LYS A 176 -9.50 10.70 -14.03
N LEU A 177 -10.59 9.96 -13.82
CA LEU A 177 -11.93 10.34 -14.29
C LEU A 177 -12.38 11.65 -13.66
N PHE A 178 -12.22 11.81 -12.33
CA PHE A 178 -12.54 13.06 -11.65
C PHE A 178 -11.71 14.25 -12.14
N MET A 179 -10.43 14.04 -12.46
CA MET A 179 -9.56 15.10 -12.99
C MET A 179 -9.87 15.46 -14.46
N ALA A 180 -10.52 14.57 -15.21
CA ALA A 180 -10.95 14.84 -16.58
C ALA A 180 -12.18 15.77 -16.64
N LEU A 181 -12.93 15.91 -15.53
CA LEU A 181 -14.09 16.81 -15.44
C LEU A 181 -13.63 18.29 -15.39
N PRO A 182 -14.09 19.16 -16.32
CA PRO A 182 -13.60 20.55 -16.46
C PRO A 182 -13.71 21.39 -15.18
N ASP A 183 -14.84 21.27 -14.46
CA ASP A 183 -15.09 22.05 -13.24
C ASP A 183 -14.16 21.66 -12.08
N MET A 184 -13.80 20.37 -11.98
CA MET A 184 -12.96 19.86 -10.90
C MET A 184 -11.49 20.21 -11.14
N ARG A 185 -11.03 20.19 -12.40
CA ARG A 185 -9.69 20.64 -12.79
C ARG A 185 -9.44 22.10 -12.36
N ASN A 186 -10.42 22.98 -12.60
CA ASN A 186 -10.33 24.40 -12.25
C ASN A 186 -10.34 24.62 -10.74
N LYS A 187 -11.16 23.88 -9.98
CA LYS A 187 -11.19 23.95 -8.50
C LYS A 187 -9.88 23.47 -7.88
N TYR A 188 -9.31 22.35 -8.35
CA TYR A 188 -8.04 21.83 -7.83
C TYR A 188 -6.88 22.81 -8.09
N ALA A 189 -6.79 23.35 -9.31
CA ALA A 189 -5.79 24.37 -9.65
C ALA A 189 -5.91 25.65 -8.81
N ALA A 190 -7.11 25.98 -8.31
CA ALA A 190 -7.33 27.12 -7.43
C ALA A 190 -6.95 26.86 -5.96
N ILE A 191 -6.95 25.60 -5.51
CA ILE A 191 -6.51 25.18 -4.17
C ILE A 191 -4.99 25.11 -4.13
N ASP A 192 -4.36 24.52 -5.14
CA ASP A 192 -2.90 24.36 -5.23
C ASP A 192 -2.16 25.70 -5.25
N LYS A 193 -2.74 26.75 -5.87
CA LYS A 193 -2.16 28.10 -5.88
C LYS A 193 -2.25 28.86 -4.54
N ARG A 194 -2.96 28.33 -3.53
CA ARG A 194 -3.16 28.99 -2.23
C ARG A 194 -2.38 28.34 -1.08
N GLY A 195 -1.77 27.18 -1.30
CA GLY A 195 -0.91 26.48 -0.34
C GLY A 195 0.56 26.72 -0.63
#